data_AF-A0A3B5LFE2-F1
#
_entry.id   AF-A0A3B5LFE2-F1
#
_cell.length_a   1.000
_cell.length_b   1.000
_cell.length_c   1.000
_cell.angle_alpha   90.00
_cell.angle_beta   90.00
_cell.angle_gamma   90.00
#
_symmetry.space_group_name_H-M   'P 1'
#
loop_
_entity.id
_entity.type
_entity.pdbx_description
1 polymer ?
#
loop_
_entity_poly.entity_id
_entity_poly.type
_entity_poly.pdbx_seq_one_letter_code
_entity_poly.pdbx_strand_id
1 'polypeptide(L)'
;MNWGFLEKILSGVNKYSTSIGRIWLSVVFLFRILVYVAAAEQVWKDEQNDFVCNTLQPGCKNACFDHFFPISQIRLWALQLIMVSTPSLMVALHVGYREHREAKHKRKFYKDKRSIDGGLFCTYVISLLFKMGFEVGFLLAFYYLYSGFGVPILMQCTQEPCPNTVDCYIARATEKKIFLYIMGCTSILCIALNFSELLYIVWKQLWRHFSRRYVPAFLVCRVFSLFPYQPPSSRAVI
;
A
#
# COMPACT_ATOMS: atom_id res chain seq x y z
N MET A 1 22.19 -10.48 5.34
CA MET A 1 20.91 -9.72 5.50
C MET A 1 19.97 -10.54 6.37
N ASN A 2 19.47 -9.96 7.47
CA ASN A 2 18.68 -10.68 8.47
C ASN A 2 17.21 -10.81 8.05
N TRP A 3 16.88 -11.84 7.27
CA TRP A 3 15.53 -12.13 6.77
C TRP A 3 14.49 -12.33 7.89
N GLY A 4 14.91 -12.76 9.07
CA GLY A 4 14.03 -13.00 10.23
C GLY A 4 13.40 -11.72 10.81
N PHE A 5 13.95 -10.53 10.55
CA PHE A 5 13.30 -9.27 10.96
C PHE A 5 12.11 -8.93 10.04
N LEU A 6 12.30 -9.11 8.73
CA LEU A 6 11.26 -8.94 7.71
C LEU A 6 10.11 -9.93 7.93
N GLU A 7 10.43 -11.19 8.24
CA GLU A 7 9.45 -12.23 8.56
C GLU A 7 8.66 -11.93 9.85
N LYS A 8 9.31 -11.40 10.90
CA LYS A 8 8.63 -10.93 12.12
C LYS A 8 7.71 -9.74 11.88
N ILE A 9 8.13 -8.80 11.03
CA ILE A 9 7.30 -7.65 10.64
C ILE A 9 6.08 -8.14 9.83
N LEU A 10 6.29 -8.99 8.83
CA LEU A 10 5.22 -9.54 7.97
C LEU A 10 4.23 -10.41 8.76
N SER A 11 4.70 -11.22 9.72
CA SER A 11 3.84 -12.07 10.56
C SER A 11 3.08 -11.30 11.64
N GLY A 12 3.68 -10.26 12.23
CA GLY A 12 3.01 -9.37 13.19
C GLY A 12 1.85 -8.57 12.57
N VAL A 13 2.02 -8.17 11.31
CA VAL A 13 0.97 -7.56 10.49
C VAL A 13 -0.15 -8.57 10.17
N ASN A 14 -0.04 -9.86 10.51
CA ASN A 14 -1.02 -10.89 10.12
C ASN A 14 -2.03 -11.34 11.23
N LYS A 15 -1.84 -10.95 12.50
CA LYS A 15 -2.53 -11.55 13.67
C LYS A 15 -3.88 -10.95 14.17
N TYR A 16 -4.39 -9.83 13.63
CA TYR A 16 -5.48 -9.04 14.28
C TYR A 16 -6.55 -8.38 13.37
N SER A 17 -6.67 -8.74 12.08
CA SER A 17 -7.76 -8.24 11.20
C SER A 17 -8.35 -9.41 10.40
N THR A 18 -9.55 -9.21 9.84
CA THR A 18 -10.28 -10.22 9.04
C THR A 18 -9.34 -10.94 8.08
N SER A 19 -9.27 -12.27 8.20
CA SER A 19 -8.25 -13.10 7.56
C SER A 19 -8.15 -12.92 6.05
N ILE A 20 -9.25 -12.57 5.38
CA ILE A 20 -9.31 -12.43 3.92
C ILE A 20 -8.62 -11.13 3.44
N GLY A 21 -9.02 -9.95 3.94
CA GLY A 21 -8.46 -8.68 3.46
C GLY A 21 -6.95 -8.53 3.70
N ARG A 22 -6.46 -9.11 4.79
CA ARG A 22 -5.06 -9.04 5.21
C ARG A 22 -4.12 -9.92 4.38
N ILE A 23 -4.55 -11.12 4.02
CA ILE A 23 -3.79 -12.00 3.12
C ILE A 23 -3.70 -11.36 1.74
N TRP A 24 -4.83 -10.89 1.19
CA TRP A 24 -4.87 -10.26 -0.12
C TRP A 24 -4.06 -8.96 -0.17
N LEU A 25 -4.14 -8.10 0.85
CA LEU A 25 -3.32 -6.88 0.92
C LEU A 25 -1.82 -7.19 0.95
N SER A 26 -1.39 -8.21 1.72
CA SER A 26 0.01 -8.63 1.77
C SER A 26 0.48 -9.20 0.42
N VAL A 27 -0.33 -10.07 -0.20
CA VAL A 27 -0.02 -10.67 -1.51
C VAL A 27 0.11 -9.61 -2.59
N VAL A 28 -0.85 -8.67 -2.67
CA VAL A 28 -0.82 -7.59 -3.66
C VAL A 28 0.37 -6.66 -3.42
N PHE A 29 0.69 -6.36 -2.16
CA PHE A 29 1.84 -5.53 -1.83
C PHE A 29 3.17 -6.18 -2.21
N LEU A 30 3.33 -7.49 -1.95
CA LEU A 30 4.52 -8.24 -2.38
C LEU A 30 4.63 -8.34 -3.91
N PHE A 31 3.51 -8.61 -4.59
CA PHE A 31 3.46 -8.59 -6.05
C PHE A 31 3.91 -7.23 -6.59
N ARG A 32 3.47 -6.14 -5.96
CA ARG A 32 3.83 -4.78 -6.35
C ARG A 32 5.32 -4.49 -6.17
N ILE A 33 5.95 -4.96 -5.10
CA ILE A 33 7.41 -4.87 -4.93
C ILE A 33 8.13 -5.64 -6.04
N LEU A 34 7.67 -6.86 -6.36
CA LEU A 34 8.27 -7.68 -7.41
C LEU A 34 8.19 -6.98 -8.78
N VAL A 35 7.01 -6.47 -9.14
CA VAL A 35 6.81 -5.72 -10.40
C VAL A 35 7.68 -4.46 -10.42
N TYR A 36 7.76 -3.72 -9.31
CA TYR A 36 8.62 -2.55 -9.19
C TYR A 36 10.10 -2.89 -9.43
N VAL A 37 10.62 -3.95 -8.80
CA VAL A 37 12.02 -4.37 -8.97
C VAL A 37 12.29 -4.79 -10.42
N ALA A 38 11.41 -5.59 -11.02
CA ALA A 38 11.53 -6.00 -12.41
C ALA A 38 11.54 -4.79 -13.37
N ALA A 39 10.65 -3.83 -13.15
CA ALA A 39 10.59 -2.60 -13.92
C ALA A 39 11.88 -1.76 -13.77
N ALA A 40 12.33 -1.56 -12.53
CA ALA A 40 13.52 -0.76 -12.24
C ALA A 40 14.79 -1.34 -12.90
N GLU A 41 14.97 -2.66 -12.84
CA GLU A 41 16.17 -3.31 -13.37
C GLU A 41 16.15 -3.49 -14.90
N GLN A 42 14.99 -3.78 -15.49
CA GLN A 42 14.91 -4.17 -16.91
C GLN A 42 14.51 -3.03 -17.83
N VAL A 43 13.67 -2.09 -17.36
CA VAL A 43 13.03 -1.10 -18.24
C VAL A 43 13.55 0.31 -18.00
N TRP A 44 13.73 0.72 -16.74
CA TRP A 44 14.12 2.10 -16.37
C TRP A 44 15.61 2.30 -16.05
N LYS A 45 16.43 1.24 -16.08
CA LYS A 45 17.85 1.31 -15.70
C LYS A 45 18.66 2.37 -16.47
N ASP A 46 18.47 2.43 -17.78
CA ASP A 46 19.25 3.27 -18.71
C ASP A 46 18.38 4.36 -19.38
N GLU A 47 17.37 4.87 -18.68
CA GLU A 47 16.37 5.79 -19.25
C GLU A 47 16.97 7.07 -19.87
N GLN A 48 18.00 7.66 -19.24
CA GLN A 48 18.66 8.85 -19.77
C GLN A 48 19.60 8.53 -20.94
N ASN A 49 20.27 7.38 -20.91
CA ASN A 49 21.19 6.97 -21.97
C ASN A 49 20.43 6.67 -23.25
N ASP A 50 19.30 5.97 -23.15
CA ASP A 50 18.49 5.53 -24.29
C ASP A 50 17.52 6.61 -24.81
N PHE A 51 17.48 7.78 -24.17
CA PHE A 51 16.75 8.93 -24.69
C PHE A 51 17.55 9.58 -25.83
N VAL A 52 16.99 9.62 -27.03
CA VAL A 52 17.69 10.08 -28.25
C VAL A 52 16.95 11.27 -28.84
N CYS A 53 17.65 12.37 -29.08
CA CYS A 53 17.10 13.54 -29.77
C CYS A 53 17.78 13.72 -31.13
N ASN A 54 17.02 14.08 -32.16
CA ASN A 54 17.51 14.32 -33.52
C ASN A 54 18.21 15.69 -33.62
N THR A 55 19.39 15.81 -33.01
CA THR A 55 20.18 17.04 -32.97
C THR A 55 21.65 16.75 -32.66
N LEU A 56 22.55 17.57 -33.20
CA LEU A 56 23.99 17.55 -32.89
C LEU A 56 24.37 18.57 -31.83
N GLN A 57 23.40 19.36 -31.34
CA GLN A 57 23.65 20.43 -30.38
C GLN A 57 24.00 19.86 -29.00
N PRO A 58 25.17 20.19 -28.42
CA PRO A 58 25.55 19.72 -27.10
C PRO A 58 24.61 20.28 -26.03
N GLY A 59 24.27 19.45 -25.04
CA GLY A 59 23.39 19.84 -23.92
C GLY A 59 21.88 19.77 -24.20
N CYS A 60 21.44 19.84 -25.46
CA CYS A 60 20.02 19.80 -25.82
C CYS A 60 19.32 18.50 -25.33
N LYS A 61 19.96 17.32 -25.51
CA LYS A 61 19.45 16.05 -24.97
C LYS A 61 19.19 16.11 -23.46
N ASN A 62 20.11 16.69 -22.69
CA ASN A 62 20.00 16.75 -21.23
C ASN A 62 18.89 17.72 -20.80
N ALA A 63 18.80 18.89 -21.44
CA ALA A 63 17.75 19.87 -21.15
C ALA A 63 16.35 19.31 -21.46
N CYS A 64 16.19 18.65 -22.61
CA CYS A 64 14.92 18.01 -22.99
C CYS A 64 14.56 16.87 -22.06
N PHE A 65 15.53 16.04 -21.67
CA PHE A 65 15.29 14.94 -20.74
C PHE A 65 14.78 15.45 -19.39
N ASP A 66 15.44 16.47 -18.83
CA ASP A 66 15.05 17.08 -17.54
C ASP A 66 13.66 17.73 -17.61
N HIS A 67 13.33 18.36 -18.75
CA HIS A 67 12.02 18.98 -18.96
C HIS A 67 10.86 17.97 -19.00
N PHE A 68 11.01 16.85 -19.71
CA PHE A 68 9.96 15.83 -19.81
C PHE A 68 9.92 14.87 -18.61
N PHE A 69 11.06 14.65 -17.95
CA PHE A 69 11.19 13.72 -16.83
C PHE A 69 11.79 14.40 -15.59
N PRO A 70 11.13 15.45 -15.04
CA PRO A 70 11.65 16.17 -13.87
C PRO A 70 11.84 15.24 -12.66
N ILE A 71 10.96 14.24 -12.55
CA ILE A 71 11.14 13.07 -11.70
C ILE A 71 10.86 11.85 -12.58
N SER A 72 11.70 10.82 -12.50
CA SER A 72 11.42 9.58 -13.24
C SER A 72 10.22 8.84 -12.63
N GLN A 73 9.43 8.23 -13.49
CA GLN A 73 8.19 7.54 -13.09
C GLN A 73 8.46 6.47 -12.02
N ILE A 74 9.55 5.71 -12.18
CA ILE A 74 9.96 4.69 -11.23
C ILE A 74 10.29 5.26 -9.85
N ARG A 75 10.87 6.46 -9.76
CA ARG A 75 11.17 7.12 -8.47
C ARG A 75 9.90 7.52 -7.72
N LEU A 76 8.87 8.00 -8.42
CA LEU A 76 7.57 8.28 -7.79
C LEU A 76 6.91 7.00 -7.26
N TRP A 77 6.95 5.91 -8.02
CA TRP A 77 6.46 4.61 -7.55
C TRP A 77 7.25 4.08 -6.35
N ALA A 78 8.57 4.32 -6.30
CA ALA A 78 9.40 3.98 -5.14
C ALA A 78 8.96 4.76 -3.88
N LEU A 79 8.80 6.07 -4.01
CA LEU A 79 8.33 6.94 -2.92
C LEU A 79 6.93 6.52 -2.44
N GLN A 80 6.04 6.19 -3.36
CA GLN A 80 4.71 5.67 -3.03
C GLN A 80 4.79 4.38 -2.22
N LEU A 81 5.58 3.40 -2.65
CA LEU A 81 5.77 2.14 -1.91
C LEU A 81 6.32 2.38 -0.51
N ILE A 82 7.31 3.26 -0.35
CA ILE A 82 7.89 3.61 0.96
C ILE A 82 6.82 4.25 1.85
N MET A 83 6.12 5.27 1.36
CA MET A 83 5.13 6.01 2.15
C MET A 83 3.93 5.15 2.55
N VAL A 84 3.49 4.23 1.69
CA VAL A 84 2.42 3.27 1.99
C VAL A 84 2.87 2.18 2.97
N SER A 85 4.16 1.82 2.95
CA SER A 85 4.74 0.85 3.90
C SER A 85 4.83 1.41 5.32
N THR A 86 5.15 2.70 5.47
CA THR A 86 5.41 3.33 6.77
C THR A 86 4.27 3.17 7.79
N PRO A 87 2.99 3.44 7.45
CA PRO A 87 1.87 3.18 8.37
C PRO A 87 1.72 1.71 8.77
N SER A 88 2.01 0.77 7.85
CA SER A 88 1.99 -0.67 8.17
C SER A 88 3.05 -1.02 9.21
N LEU A 89 4.28 -0.53 9.00
CA LEU A 89 5.41 -0.74 9.90
C LEU A 89 5.16 -0.11 11.26
N MET A 90 4.59 1.09 11.30
CA MET A 90 4.21 1.77 12.54
C MET A 90 3.22 0.93 13.35
N VAL A 91 2.17 0.38 12.72
CA VAL A 91 1.21 -0.49 13.41
C VAL A 91 1.87 -1.78 13.89
N ALA A 92 2.71 -2.42 13.06
CA ALA A 92 3.44 -3.62 13.45
C ALA A 92 4.35 -3.37 14.66
N LEU A 93 5.07 -2.25 14.64
CA LEU A 93 5.94 -1.82 15.74
C LEU A 93 5.14 -1.50 17.00
N HIS A 94 3.99 -0.82 16.88
CA HIS A 94 3.11 -0.53 18.00
C HIS A 94 2.58 -1.81 18.66
N VAL A 95 2.19 -2.81 17.86
CA VAL A 95 1.79 -4.14 18.35
C VAL A 95 2.96 -4.85 19.03
N GLY A 96 4.13 -4.90 18.38
CA GLY A 96 5.32 -5.55 18.93
C GLY A 96 5.81 -4.90 20.22
N TYR A 97 5.75 -3.56 20.31
CA TYR A 97 6.07 -2.80 21.52
C TYR A 97 5.13 -3.14 22.67
N ARG A 98 3.83 -3.27 22.40
CA ARG A 98 2.84 -3.66 23.40
C ARG A 98 3.07 -5.10 23.88
N GLU A 99 3.28 -6.05 22.98
CA GLU A 99 3.58 -7.44 23.34
C GLU A 99 4.87 -7.54 24.20
N HIS A 100 5.91 -6.78 23.86
CA HIS A 100 7.16 -6.74 24.62
C HIS A 100 6.99 -6.14 26.03
N ARG A 101 6.20 -5.06 26.17
CA ARG A 101 5.87 -4.45 27.46
C ARG A 101 5.10 -5.41 28.37
N GLU A 102 4.13 -6.15 27.83
CA GLU A 102 3.36 -7.15 28.59
C GLU A 102 4.25 -8.29 29.09
N ALA A 103 5.17 -8.79 28.25
CA ALA A 103 6.12 -9.83 28.62
C ALA A 103 7.06 -9.38 29.76
N LYS A 104 7.56 -8.13 29.70
CA LYS A 104 8.48 -7.57 30.71
C LYS A 104 7.83 -7.44 32.08
N HIS A 105 6.56 -7.04 32.14
CA HIS A 105 5.87 -6.77 33.40
C HIS A 105 5.08 -7.97 33.96
N LYS A 106 5.01 -9.11 33.23
CA LYS A 106 4.21 -10.31 33.57
C LYS A 106 2.76 -10.00 33.98
N ARG A 107 2.24 -8.83 33.59
CA ARG A 107 0.87 -8.37 33.85
C ARG A 107 0.20 -8.12 32.51
N LYS A 108 -0.94 -8.77 32.28
CA LYS A 108 -1.83 -8.44 31.17
C LYS A 108 -2.51 -7.11 31.49
N PHE A 109 -1.93 -6.01 31.04
CA PHE A 109 -2.53 -4.68 31.21
C PHE A 109 -3.81 -4.50 30.40
N TYR A 110 -4.02 -5.33 29.38
CA TYR A 110 -5.18 -5.26 28.50
C TYR A 110 -6.09 -6.48 28.73
N LYS A 111 -7.30 -6.22 29.22
CA LYS A 111 -8.35 -7.22 29.43
C LYS A 111 -8.99 -7.55 28.08
N ASP A 112 -8.90 -8.83 27.74
CA ASP A 112 -9.61 -9.51 26.65
C ASP A 112 -9.09 -9.26 25.22
N LYS A 113 -8.53 -10.32 24.63
CA LYS A 113 -8.00 -10.38 23.25
C LYS A 113 -9.09 -10.17 22.18
N ARG A 114 -10.36 -10.10 22.60
CA ARG A 114 -11.57 -10.06 21.76
C ARG A 114 -12.14 -8.67 21.56
N SER A 115 -11.81 -7.70 22.41
CA SER A 115 -12.09 -6.28 22.17
C SER A 115 -10.81 -5.60 21.71
N ILE A 116 -10.74 -5.21 20.44
CA ILE A 116 -9.71 -4.28 19.98
C ILE A 116 -9.82 -3.04 20.88
N ASP A 117 -8.86 -2.84 21.79
CA ASP A 117 -8.80 -1.66 22.65
C ASP A 117 -8.91 -0.41 21.80
N GLY A 118 -9.64 0.60 22.28
CA GLY A 118 -9.86 1.86 21.56
C GLY A 118 -8.56 2.49 21.04
N GLY A 119 -7.46 2.38 21.78
CA GLY A 119 -6.15 2.85 21.33
C GLY A 119 -5.56 2.07 20.14
N LEU A 120 -5.65 0.74 20.14
CA LEU A 120 -5.16 -0.08 19.01
C LEU A 120 -6.03 0.14 17.77
N PHE A 121 -7.34 0.20 17.98
CA PHE A 121 -8.32 0.50 16.94
C PHE A 121 -8.07 1.86 16.30
N CYS A 122 -7.85 2.89 17.11
CA CYS A 122 -7.57 4.24 16.65
C CYS A 122 -6.28 4.28 15.80
N THR A 123 -5.19 3.68 16.28
CA THR A 123 -3.95 3.59 15.50
C THR A 123 -4.15 2.84 14.17
N TYR A 124 -4.96 1.80 14.17
CA TYR A 124 -5.27 1.02 12.96
C TYR A 124 -6.06 1.85 11.95
N VAL A 125 -7.16 2.48 12.37
CA VAL A 125 -8.00 3.31 11.49
C VAL A 125 -7.20 4.48 10.92
N ILE A 126 -6.43 5.17 11.75
CA ILE A 126 -5.55 6.26 11.30
C ILE A 126 -4.55 5.74 10.26
N SER A 127 -3.95 4.56 10.49
CA SER A 127 -3.02 3.97 9.52
C SER A 127 -3.68 3.66 8.16
N LEU A 128 -4.93 3.18 8.16
CA LEU A 128 -5.67 2.89 6.93
C LEU A 128 -6.01 4.17 6.16
N LEU A 129 -6.40 5.24 6.87
CA LEU A 129 -6.64 6.54 6.27
C LEU A 129 -5.36 7.11 5.63
N PHE A 130 -4.23 7.07 6.32
CA PHE A 130 -2.95 7.52 5.76
C PHE A 130 -2.53 6.68 4.55
N LYS A 131 -2.71 5.35 4.58
CA LYS A 131 -2.42 4.49 3.42
C LYS A 131 -3.25 4.89 2.20
N MET A 132 -4.57 5.00 2.35
CA MET A 132 -5.45 5.41 1.26
C MET A 132 -5.11 6.82 0.77
N GLY A 133 -4.83 7.75 1.69
CA GLY A 133 -4.41 9.11 1.38
C GLY A 133 -3.13 9.16 0.55
N PHE A 134 -2.10 8.39 0.93
CA PHE A 134 -0.87 8.30 0.15
C PHE A 134 -1.10 7.61 -1.20
N GLU A 135 -1.80 6.48 -1.26
CA GLU A 135 -2.09 5.80 -2.53
C GLU A 135 -2.82 6.71 -3.51
N VAL A 136 -3.90 7.38 -3.08
CA VAL A 136 -4.67 8.31 -3.90
C VAL A 136 -3.83 9.54 -4.27
N GLY A 137 -3.11 10.11 -3.31
CA GLY A 137 -2.28 11.29 -3.52
C GLY A 137 -1.18 11.06 -4.56
N PHE A 138 -0.45 9.94 -4.48
CA PHE A 138 0.56 9.59 -5.47
C PHE A 138 -0.06 9.25 -6.84
N LEU A 139 -1.22 8.59 -6.89
CA LEU A 139 -1.90 8.29 -8.15
C LEU A 139 -2.37 9.57 -8.86
N LEU A 140 -2.90 10.53 -8.10
CA LEU A 140 -3.26 11.86 -8.61
C LEU A 140 -2.02 12.64 -9.06
N ALA A 141 -0.97 12.68 -8.23
CA ALA A 141 0.29 13.33 -8.60
C ALA A 141 0.88 12.75 -9.89
N PHE A 142 0.85 11.42 -10.05
CA PHE A 142 1.26 10.75 -11.27
C PHE A 142 0.43 11.18 -12.48
N TYR A 143 -0.91 11.20 -12.34
CA TYR A 143 -1.81 11.62 -13.40
C TYR A 143 -1.55 13.07 -13.85
N TYR A 144 -1.35 13.99 -12.90
CA TYR A 144 -1.10 15.41 -13.20
C TYR A 144 0.31 15.66 -13.76
N LEU A 145 1.34 14.97 -13.25
CA LEU A 145 2.73 15.17 -13.72
C LEU A 145 2.96 14.61 -15.12
N TYR A 146 2.34 13.48 -15.47
CA TYR A 146 2.58 12.81 -16.77
C TYR A 146 1.41 12.95 -17.74
N SER A 147 0.40 13.77 -17.43
CA SER A 147 -0.82 13.93 -18.23
C SER A 147 -1.50 12.59 -18.56
N GLY A 148 -1.49 11.67 -17.60
CA GLY A 148 -2.06 10.33 -17.71
C GLY A 148 -1.05 9.17 -17.60
N PHE A 149 -1.49 7.98 -18.00
CA PHE A 149 -0.69 6.74 -17.97
C PHE A 149 -0.08 6.38 -19.35
N GLY A 150 -0.16 7.30 -20.30
CA GLY A 150 0.42 7.14 -21.63
C GLY A 150 1.89 7.51 -21.65
N VAL A 151 2.72 6.70 -22.31
CA VAL A 151 4.12 7.06 -22.63
C VAL A 151 4.19 7.21 -24.16
N PRO A 152 4.22 8.43 -24.70
CA PRO A 152 4.36 8.62 -26.13
C PRO A 152 5.77 8.20 -26.58
N ILE A 153 5.88 7.72 -27.82
CA ILE A 153 7.18 7.28 -28.38
C ILE A 153 8.02 8.50 -28.79
N LEU A 154 7.35 9.58 -29.20
CA LEU A 154 7.94 10.83 -29.69
C LEU A 154 7.50 12.00 -28.80
N MET A 155 8.45 12.85 -28.45
CA MET A 155 8.26 14.12 -27.75
C MET A 155 8.92 15.24 -28.55
N GLN A 156 8.27 16.39 -28.67
CA GLN A 156 8.81 17.56 -29.37
C GLN A 156 9.33 18.58 -28.36
N CYS A 157 10.63 18.87 -28.40
CA CYS A 157 11.32 19.71 -27.42
C CYS A 157 11.75 21.05 -28.01
N THR A 158 11.53 22.14 -27.28
CA THR A 158 11.94 23.52 -27.64
C THR A 158 12.79 24.18 -26.55
N GLN A 159 13.38 23.41 -25.64
CA GLN A 159 14.15 23.94 -24.51
C GLN A 159 15.55 24.43 -24.92
N GLU A 160 16.07 25.45 -24.24
CA GLU A 160 17.46 25.88 -24.43
C GLU A 160 18.42 24.79 -23.91
N PRO A 161 19.53 24.45 -24.62
CA PRO A 161 20.14 25.15 -25.75
C PRO A 161 19.75 24.60 -27.15
N CYS A 162 18.57 24.00 -27.33
CA CYS A 162 18.15 23.46 -28.62
C CYS A 162 17.90 24.58 -29.66
N PRO A 163 18.36 24.42 -30.92
CA PRO A 163 18.30 25.49 -31.92
C PRO A 163 16.90 25.74 -32.48
N ASN A 164 16.04 24.72 -32.48
CA ASN A 164 14.66 24.72 -32.95
C ASN A 164 13.89 23.62 -32.21
N THR A 165 12.64 23.37 -32.59
CA THR A 165 11.92 22.17 -32.17
C THR A 165 12.65 20.91 -32.64
N VAL A 166 13.09 20.08 -31.70
CA VAL A 166 13.76 18.80 -31.97
C VAL A 166 12.88 17.64 -31.57
N ASP A 167 12.94 16.58 -32.37
CA ASP A 167 12.26 15.33 -32.10
C ASP A 167 13.11 14.45 -31.17
N CYS A 168 12.54 14.07 -30.03
CA CYS A 168 13.17 13.18 -29.07
C CYS A 168 12.35 11.88 -28.91
N TYR A 169 13.05 10.75 -28.89
CA TYR A 169 12.49 9.42 -28.84
C TYR A 169 12.75 8.75 -27.49
N ILE A 170 11.71 8.12 -26.95
CA ILE A 170 11.76 7.37 -25.70
C ILE A 170 11.89 5.88 -26.00
N ALA A 171 12.96 5.25 -25.53
CA ALA A 171 13.14 3.82 -25.67
C ALA A 171 12.12 3.01 -24.84
N ARG A 172 11.71 1.86 -25.38
CA ARG A 172 10.83 0.87 -24.72
C ARG A 172 9.52 1.48 -24.19
N ALA A 173 8.97 2.47 -24.90
CA ALA A 173 7.76 3.19 -24.47
C ALA A 173 6.56 2.26 -24.23
N THR A 174 6.41 1.19 -25.03
CA THR A 174 5.36 0.18 -24.87
C THR A 174 5.55 -0.66 -23.61
N GLU A 175 6.77 -1.12 -23.32
CA GLU A 175 7.08 -1.84 -22.09
C GLU A 175 6.85 -0.96 -20.86
N LYS A 176 7.36 0.28 -20.88
CA LYS A 176 7.11 1.28 -19.82
C LYS A 176 5.63 1.44 -19.56
N LYS A 177 4.84 1.61 -20.63
CA LYS A 177 3.38 1.72 -20.55
C LYS A 177 2.76 0.50 -19.87
N ILE A 178 3.12 -0.73 -20.26
CA ILE A 178 2.59 -1.97 -19.65
C ILE A 178 2.87 -2.01 -18.14
N PHE A 179 4.12 -1.76 -17.72
CA PHE A 179 4.47 -1.73 -16.30
C PHE A 179 3.71 -0.65 -15.52
N LEU A 180 3.53 0.54 -16.09
CA LEU A 180 2.73 1.61 -15.48
C LEU A 180 1.27 1.22 -15.29
N TYR A 181 0.65 0.52 -16.26
CA TYR A 181 -0.71 0.02 -16.10
C TYR A 181 -0.81 -1.04 -15.01
N ILE A 182 0.13 -1.99 -14.94
CA ILE A 182 0.14 -3.02 -13.88
C ILE A 182 0.26 -2.35 -12.50
N MET A 183 1.18 -1.39 -12.34
CA MET A 183 1.38 -0.64 -11.10
C MET A 183 0.16 0.24 -10.74
N GLY A 184 -0.48 0.87 -11.74
CA GLY A 184 -1.71 1.64 -11.55
C GLY A 184 -2.89 0.77 -11.12
N CYS A 185 -3.16 -0.32 -11.84
CA CYS A 185 -4.25 -1.25 -11.54
C CYS A 185 -4.11 -1.88 -10.15
N THR A 186 -2.89 -2.31 -9.79
CA THR A 186 -2.62 -2.85 -8.44
C THR A 186 -2.81 -1.80 -7.34
N SER A 187 -2.46 -0.53 -7.60
CA SER A 187 -2.71 0.57 -6.66
C SER A 187 -4.21 0.84 -6.46
N ILE A 188 -5.01 0.82 -7.53
CA ILE A 188 -6.47 0.94 -7.45
C ILE A 188 -7.06 -0.24 -6.65
N LEU A 189 -6.59 -1.47 -6.90
CA LEU A 189 -7.00 -2.63 -6.13
C LEU A 189 -6.64 -2.49 -4.64
N CYS A 190 -5.45 -2.00 -4.32
CA CYS A 190 -5.05 -1.70 -2.94
C CYS A 190 -5.98 -0.67 -2.29
N ILE A 191 -6.34 0.42 -2.99
CA ILE A 191 -7.27 1.43 -2.48
C ILE A 191 -8.63 0.78 -2.18
N ALA A 192 -9.17 -0.01 -3.11
CA ALA A 192 -10.45 -0.70 -2.93
C ALA A 192 -10.44 -1.68 -1.75
N LEU A 193 -9.35 -2.46 -1.60
CA LEU A 193 -9.19 -3.39 -0.48
C LEU A 193 -9.09 -2.65 0.86
N ASN A 194 -8.26 -1.60 0.97
CA ASN A 194 -8.16 -0.80 2.20
C ASN A 194 -9.48 -0.08 2.53
N PHE A 195 -10.20 0.39 1.51
CA PHE A 195 -11.51 1.03 1.70
C PHE A 195 -12.57 0.02 2.16
N SER A 196 -12.63 -1.16 1.54
CA SER A 196 -13.57 -2.23 1.96
C SER A 196 -13.30 -2.69 3.40
N GLU A 197 -12.03 -2.77 3.80
CA GLU A 197 -11.65 -3.08 5.18
C GLU A 197 -12.09 -1.98 6.15
N LEU A 198 -11.87 -0.71 5.80
CA LEU A 198 -12.33 0.42 6.61
C LEU A 198 -13.86 0.38 6.76
N LEU A 199 -14.60 0.18 5.66
CA LEU A 199 -16.06 0.08 5.66
C LEU A 199 -16.55 -1.09 6.54
N TYR A 200 -15.94 -2.28 6.40
CA TYR A 200 -16.29 -3.43 7.23
C TYR A 200 -16.12 -3.13 8.72
N ILE A 201 -15.02 -2.48 9.08
CA ILE A 201 -14.72 -2.12 10.46
C ILE A 201 -15.70 -1.09 11.00
N VAL A 202 -15.97 -0.03 10.25
CA VAL A 202 -16.93 1.02 10.63
C VAL A 202 -18.33 0.42 10.77
N TRP A 203 -18.76 -0.39 9.81
CA TRP A 203 -20.06 -1.07 9.83
C TRP A 203 -20.22 -1.97 11.06
N LYS A 204 -19.20 -2.80 11.36
CA LYS A 204 -19.20 -3.68 12.54
C LYS A 204 -19.23 -2.89 13.85
N GLN A 205 -18.59 -1.72 13.91
CA GLN A 205 -18.63 -0.85 15.09
C GLN A 205 -20.02 -0.24 15.29
N LEU A 206 -20.61 0.29 14.22
CA LEU A 206 -21.96 0.85 14.21
C LEU A 206 -23.01 -0.19 14.59
N TRP A 207 -22.93 -1.39 14.03
CA TRP A 207 -23.84 -2.49 14.35
C TRP A 207 -23.75 -2.89 15.83
N ARG A 208 -22.54 -3.01 16.39
CA ARG A 208 -22.36 -3.30 17.82
C ARG A 208 -22.96 -2.21 18.73
N HIS A 209 -22.82 -0.94 18.34
CA HIS A 209 -23.40 0.18 19.08
C HIS A 209 -24.94 0.18 19.00
N PHE A 210 -25.48 -0.09 17.80
CA PHE A 210 -26.92 -0.19 17.57
C PHE A 210 -27.55 -1.38 18.32
N SER A 211 -26.97 -2.58 18.23
CA SER A 211 -27.45 -3.76 18.96
C SER A 211 -27.41 -3.59 20.48
N ARG A 212 -26.43 -2.84 21.02
CA ARG A 212 -26.39 -2.49 22.45
C ARG A 212 -27.48 -1.50 22.87
N ARG A 213 -27.97 -0.65 21.97
CA ARG A 213 -29.05 0.32 22.24
C ARG A 213 -30.45 -0.25 22.04
N TYR A 214 -30.63 -1.26 21.19
CA TYR A 214 -31.96 -1.78 20.80
C TYR A 214 -32.35 -3.16 21.37
N VAL A 215 -31.43 -3.95 21.93
CA VAL A 215 -31.76 -5.26 22.51
C VAL A 215 -31.84 -5.14 24.05
N PRO A 216 -33.04 -5.08 24.67
CA PRO A 216 -33.16 -5.36 26.09
C PRO A 216 -32.80 -6.83 26.33
N ALA A 217 -32.29 -7.14 27.52
CA ALA A 217 -31.65 -8.41 27.93
C ALA A 217 -32.45 -9.72 27.67
N PHE A 218 -33.64 -9.66 27.08
CA PHE A 218 -34.55 -10.80 26.91
C PHE A 218 -34.40 -11.57 25.59
N LEU A 219 -33.76 -11.02 24.54
CA LEU A 219 -33.70 -11.66 23.21
C LEU A 219 -32.35 -12.30 22.84
N VAL A 220 -31.36 -12.31 23.75
CA VAL A 220 -30.06 -12.95 23.48
C VAL A 220 -30.14 -14.48 23.59
N CYS A 221 -31.13 -15.02 24.33
CA CYS A 221 -31.26 -16.47 24.53
C CYS A 221 -31.80 -17.27 23.32
N ARG A 222 -32.40 -16.62 22.29
CA ARG A 222 -33.05 -17.34 21.18
C ARG A 222 -32.31 -17.33 19.85
N VAL A 223 -31.38 -16.40 19.63
CA VAL A 223 -30.64 -16.33 18.35
C VAL A 223 -29.36 -17.17 18.39
N PHE A 224 -28.75 -17.37 19.56
CA PHE A 224 -27.56 -18.21 19.73
C PHE A 224 -27.84 -19.72 19.63
N SER A 225 -29.10 -20.14 19.55
CA SER A 225 -29.51 -21.55 19.46
C SER A 225 -29.37 -22.15 18.05
N LEU A 226 -29.10 -21.33 17.02
CA LEU A 226 -29.12 -21.76 15.61
C LEU A 226 -27.75 -21.86 14.93
N PHE A 227 -26.65 -21.57 15.62
CA PHE A 227 -25.30 -21.80 15.11
C PHE A 227 -24.54 -22.74 16.06
N PRO A 228 -24.40 -24.04 15.74
CA PRO A 228 -23.55 -24.93 16.52
C PRO A 228 -22.09 -24.60 16.17
N TYR A 229 -21.45 -23.73 16.96
CA TYR A 229 -20.00 -23.58 16.95
C TYR A 229 -19.42 -24.42 18.09
N GLN A 230 -18.90 -25.58 17.72
CA GLN A 230 -18.31 -26.57 18.62
C GLN A 230 -16.90 -26.10 19.04
N PRO A 231 -16.63 -25.84 20.34
CA PRO A 231 -15.30 -25.44 20.78
C PRO A 231 -14.34 -26.64 20.80
N PRO A 232 -13.02 -26.43 20.57
CA PRO A 232 -12.03 -27.49 20.69
C PRO A 232 -11.85 -27.87 22.18
N SER A 233 -11.94 -29.18 22.43
CA SER A 233 -11.69 -29.81 23.72
C SER A 233 -10.29 -29.48 24.25
N SER A 234 -10.20 -29.00 25.48
CA SER A 234 -8.96 -28.97 26.25
C SER A 234 -9.22 -29.44 27.68
N ARG A 235 -8.86 -30.71 27.87
CA ARG A 235 -8.43 -31.42 29.08
C ARG A 235 -8.61 -30.71 30.42
N ALA A 236 -9.41 -31.37 31.26
CA ALA A 236 -9.38 -31.23 32.71
C ALA A 236 -7.96 -31.48 33.25
N VAL A 237 -7.51 -30.58 34.11
CA VAL A 237 -6.38 -30.77 35.01
C VAL A 237 -6.95 -31.36 36.30
N ILE A 238 -6.49 -32.54 36.68
CA ILE A 238 -6.28 -32.96 38.06
C ILE A 238 -4.82 -33.39 38.14
#